data_AF-A0A060C1N0-F1
#
_entry.id   AF-A0A060C1N0-F1
#
_cell.length_a   1.000
_cell.length_b   1.000
_cell.length_c   1.000
_cell.angle_alpha   90.00
_cell.angle_beta   90.00
_cell.angle_gamma   90.00
#
_symmetry.space_group_name_H-M   'P 1'
#
loop_
_entity.id
_entity.type
_entity.pdbx_description
1 polymer ?
#
loop_
_entity_poly.entity_id
_entity_poly.type
_entity_poly.pdbx_seq_one_letter_code
_entity_poly.pdbx_strand_id
1 'polypeptide(L)'
;MNNPDEETAIAQFGDGDKYFGVCTLLATMPGLPMFGHGQLEGYREKYGMEYRRAYWDEKPDERMVSEHYRKIFPLLRKRHLFSGVEHFELFDMYRDGHVQESAFAYVNGD
;
A
#
# COMPACT_ATOMS: atom_id res chain seq x y z
N MET A 1 -1.02 3.01 -4.89
CA MET A 1 -2.47 3.28 -4.70
C MET A 1 -2.95 3.83 -6.01
N ASN A 2 -3.83 3.06 -6.65
CA ASN A 2 -3.98 3.06 -8.09
C ASN A 2 -5.07 4.05 -8.55
N ASN A 3 -4.76 4.83 -9.58
CA ASN A 3 -5.75 5.49 -10.43
C ASN A 3 -6.28 4.47 -11.47
N PRO A 4 -7.55 4.50 -11.94
CA PRO A 4 -8.15 3.43 -12.75
C PRO A 4 -7.41 3.07 -14.05
N ASP A 5 -6.51 3.94 -14.51
CA ASP A 5 -5.65 3.74 -15.69
C ASP A 5 -4.34 2.96 -15.36
N GLU A 6 -3.99 2.81 -14.08
CA GLU A 6 -2.77 2.12 -13.63
C GLU A 6 -2.97 0.60 -13.54
N GLU A 7 -1.87 -0.16 -13.49
CA GLU A 7 -1.89 -1.60 -13.20
C GLU A 7 -2.48 -1.90 -11.82
N THR A 8 -3.22 -3.00 -11.66
CA THR A 8 -3.73 -3.39 -10.32
C THR A 8 -2.56 -3.57 -9.35
N ALA A 9 -2.80 -3.35 -8.05
CA ALA A 9 -1.71 -3.42 -7.08
C ALA A 9 -1.08 -4.82 -7.01
N ILE A 10 -1.86 -5.87 -7.24
CA ILE A 10 -1.37 -7.24 -7.31
C ILE A 10 -0.47 -7.45 -8.55
N ALA A 11 -0.78 -6.82 -9.69
CA ALA A 11 0.06 -6.89 -10.88
C ALA A 11 1.39 -6.13 -10.69
N GLN A 12 1.37 -5.01 -9.96
CA GLN A 12 2.57 -4.20 -9.69
C GLN A 12 3.47 -4.77 -8.59
N PHE A 13 2.87 -5.26 -7.51
CA PHE A 13 3.58 -5.56 -6.26
C PHE A 13 3.44 -7.02 -5.79
N GLY A 14 2.59 -7.80 -6.46
CA GLY A 14 2.26 -9.17 -6.05
C GLY A 14 1.30 -9.22 -4.86
N ASP A 15 1.20 -10.40 -4.25
CA ASP A 15 0.34 -10.73 -3.11
C ASP A 15 1.16 -11.08 -1.84
N GLY A 16 2.47 -10.84 -1.89
CA GLY A 16 3.44 -11.18 -0.85
C GLY A 16 3.94 -9.98 -0.05
N ASP A 17 5.10 -10.14 0.58
CA ASP A 17 5.63 -9.14 1.52
C ASP A 17 5.92 -7.78 0.87
N LYS A 18 6.26 -7.74 -0.42
CA LYS A 18 6.46 -6.49 -1.15
C LYS A 18 5.19 -5.63 -1.14
N TYR A 19 4.03 -6.24 -1.42
CA TYR A 19 2.74 -5.54 -1.40
C TYR A 19 2.42 -4.97 -0.01
N PHE A 20 2.58 -5.78 1.04
CA PHE A 20 2.30 -5.34 2.41
C PHE A 20 3.33 -4.32 2.92
N GLY A 21 4.58 -4.41 2.49
CA GLY A 21 5.61 -3.41 2.73
C GLY A 21 5.20 -2.05 2.16
N VAL A 22 4.80 -2.01 0.88
CA VAL A 22 4.30 -0.77 0.24
C VAL A 22 3.07 -0.24 0.97
N CYS A 23 2.10 -1.09 1.33
CA CYS A 23 0.92 -0.66 2.08
C CYS A 23 1.29 -0.08 3.46
N THR A 24 2.28 -0.66 4.14
CA THR A 24 2.75 -0.20 5.45
C THR A 24 3.40 1.17 5.34
N LEU A 25 4.26 1.38 4.32
CA LEU A 25 4.87 2.67 4.03
C LEU A 25 3.79 3.74 3.81
N LEU A 26 2.85 3.49 2.89
CA LEU A 26 1.79 4.44 2.55
C LEU A 26 0.82 4.71 3.71
N ALA A 27 0.59 3.73 4.58
CA ALA A 27 -0.26 3.89 5.76
C ALA A 27 0.39 4.74 6.87
N THR A 28 1.73 4.85 6.88
CA THR A 28 2.50 5.48 7.95
C THR A 28 3.32 6.70 7.49
N MET A 29 3.30 7.05 6.20
CA MET A 29 3.80 8.34 5.69
C MET A 29 2.72 9.42 5.76
N PRO A 30 3.05 10.72 5.72
CA PRO A 30 2.06 11.80 5.67
C PRO A 30 1.16 11.75 4.43
N GLY A 31 -0.02 12.37 4.52
CA GLY A 31 -0.99 12.46 3.42
C GLY A 31 -2.16 11.48 3.51
N LEU A 32 -2.91 11.30 2.41
CA LEU A 32 -4.10 10.46 2.40
C LEU A 32 -3.90 9.21 1.52
N PRO A 33 -3.86 8.01 2.11
CA PRO A 33 -3.81 6.81 1.30
C PRO A 33 -5.18 6.47 0.69
N MET A 34 -5.19 6.13 -0.60
CA MET A 34 -6.33 5.61 -1.36
C MET A 34 -6.19 4.12 -1.74
N PHE A 35 -6.97 3.22 -1.15
CA PHE A 35 -7.02 1.84 -1.64
C PHE A 35 -7.87 1.76 -2.91
N GLY A 36 -7.30 1.20 -3.98
CA GLY A 36 -8.00 1.00 -5.25
C GLY A 36 -9.03 -0.13 -5.19
N HIS A 37 -9.88 -0.21 -6.22
CA HIS A 37 -10.83 -1.32 -6.35
C HIS A 37 -10.10 -2.68 -6.39
N GLY A 38 -10.65 -3.67 -5.69
CA GLY A 38 -10.12 -5.04 -5.67
C GLY A 38 -8.76 -5.20 -4.98
N GLN A 39 -8.19 -4.12 -4.43
CA GLN A 39 -6.85 -4.13 -3.84
C GLN A 39 -6.78 -5.00 -2.58
N LEU A 40 -7.86 -5.03 -1.80
CA LEU A 40 -7.94 -5.82 -0.57
C LEU A 40 -8.13 -7.31 -0.90
N GLU A 41 -8.98 -7.57 -1.89
CA GLU A 41 -9.39 -8.89 -2.35
C GLU A 41 -8.36 -9.56 -3.25
N GLY A 42 -7.40 -8.81 -3.79
CA GLY A 42 -6.37 -9.33 -4.70
C GLY A 42 -6.85 -9.51 -6.15
N TYR A 43 -7.85 -8.74 -6.57
CA TYR A 43 -8.36 -8.80 -7.95
C TYR A 43 -7.33 -8.32 -8.95
N ARG A 44 -7.24 -9.05 -10.06
CA ARG A 44 -6.30 -8.79 -11.15
C ARG A 44 -6.95 -8.01 -12.27
N GLU A 45 -8.27 -8.13 -12.44
CA GLU A 45 -9.00 -7.39 -13.47
C GLU A 45 -8.92 -5.89 -13.18
N LYS A 46 -8.59 -5.12 -14.22
CA LYS A 46 -8.65 -3.67 -14.17
C LYS A 46 -10.07 -3.21 -14.42
N TYR A 47 -10.51 -2.24 -13.63
CA TYR A 47 -11.82 -1.62 -13.77
C TYR A 47 -11.66 -0.12 -14.03
N GLY A 48 -11.10 0.19 -15.20
CA GLY A 48 -11.00 1.54 -15.75
C GLY A 48 -12.30 2.03 -16.39
N MET A 49 -12.35 3.31 -16.76
CA MET A 49 -13.52 3.95 -17.41
C MET A 49 -13.93 3.29 -18.73
N GLU A 50 -13.05 2.49 -19.32
CA GLU A 50 -13.25 1.73 -20.56
C GLU A 50 -13.98 0.39 -20.37
N TYR A 51 -14.12 -0.10 -19.13
CA TYR A 51 -14.76 -1.38 -18.82
C TYR A 51 -16.25 -1.16 -18.49
N ARG A 52 -17.15 -1.72 -19.30
CA ARG A 52 -18.61 -1.61 -19.10
C ARG A 52 -19.20 -2.66 -18.15
N ARG A 53 -18.43 -3.71 -17.84
CA ARG A 53 -18.80 -4.82 -16.96
C ARG A 53 -17.55 -5.60 -16.55
N ALA A 54 -17.66 -6.39 -15.48
CA ALA A 54 -16.67 -7.42 -15.16
C ALA A 54 -16.66 -8.50 -16.26
N TYR A 55 -15.47 -8.87 -16.69
CA TYR A 55 -15.24 -9.98 -17.61
C TYR A 55 -14.86 -11.25 -16.86
N TRP A 56 -14.28 -11.13 -15.66
CA TRP A 56 -13.83 -12.26 -14.85
C TRP A 56 -14.72 -12.45 -13.62
N ASP A 57 -15.03 -13.70 -13.29
CA ASP A 57 -15.65 -14.05 -11.99
C ASP A 57 -14.53 -14.30 -10.97
N GLU A 58 -13.85 -13.23 -10.57
CA GLU A 58 -12.82 -13.30 -9.54
C GLU A 58 -13.45 -13.55 -8.16
N LYS A 59 -12.80 -14.41 -7.37
CA LYS A 59 -13.14 -14.61 -5.96
C LYS A 59 -12.05 -13.96 -5.10
N PRO A 60 -12.40 -13.36 -3.95
CA PRO A 60 -11.40 -12.80 -3.06
C PRO A 60 -10.35 -13.83 -2.65
N ASP A 61 -9.09 -13.41 -2.62
CA ASP A 61 -8.05 -14.15 -1.93
C ASP A 61 -8.18 -13.91 -0.42
N GLU A 62 -8.77 -14.88 0.28
CA GLU A 62 -8.98 -14.85 1.73
C GLU A 62 -7.67 -14.65 2.52
N ARG A 63 -6.53 -15.12 2.00
CA ARG A 63 -5.22 -14.86 2.62
C ARG A 63 -4.87 -13.38 2.52
N MET A 64 -5.05 -12.75 1.36
CA MET A 64 -4.82 -11.32 1.22
C MET A 64 -5.74 -10.52 2.15
N VAL A 65 -7.02 -10.85 2.20
CA VAL A 65 -7.99 -10.18 3.08
C VAL A 65 -7.55 -10.32 4.54
N SER A 66 -7.29 -11.54 5.01
CA SER A 66 -6.88 -11.77 6.41
C SER A 66 -5.57 -11.06 6.78
N GLU A 67 -4.60 -10.99 5.88
CA GLU A 67 -3.34 -10.27 6.11
C GLU A 67 -3.53 -8.75 6.15
N HIS A 68 -4.46 -8.17 5.37
CA HIS A 68 -4.84 -6.76 5.53
C HIS A 68 -5.40 -6.47 6.92
N TYR A 69 -6.31 -7.32 7.41
CA TYR A 69 -6.85 -7.21 8.76
C TYR A 69 -5.76 -7.28 9.83
N ARG A 70 -4.77 -8.16 9.63
CA ARG A 70 -3.69 -8.38 10.60
C ARG A 70 -2.62 -7.28 10.56
N LYS A 71 -2.20 -6.84 9.37
CA LYS A 71 -1.02 -5.98 9.18
C LYS A 71 -1.37 -4.52 8.92
N ILE A 72 -2.38 -4.24 8.10
CA ILE A 72 -2.61 -2.91 7.52
C ILE A 72 -3.71 -2.15 8.25
N PHE A 73 -4.87 -2.76 8.49
CA PHE A 73 -6.01 -2.08 9.11
C PHE A 73 -5.72 -1.54 10.53
N PRO A 74 -4.89 -2.18 11.38
CA PRO A 74 -4.49 -1.58 12.65
C PRO A 74 -3.77 -0.24 12.48
N LEU A 75 -2.93 -0.09 11.44
CA LEU A 75 -2.25 1.16 11.11
C LEU A 75 -3.25 2.21 10.61
N LEU A 76 -4.16 1.83 9.71
CA LEU A 76 -5.19 2.73 9.19
C LEU A 76 -6.17 3.23 10.27
N ARG A 77 -6.49 2.41 11.28
CA ARG A 77 -7.30 2.88 12.43
C ARG A 77 -6.59 3.92 13.28
N LYS A 78 -5.25 3.89 13.28
CA LYS A 78 -4.39 4.87 13.96
C LYS A 78 -3.86 5.94 13.01
N ARG A 79 -4.49 6.13 11.85
CA ARG A 79 -3.98 7.01 10.80
C ARG A 79 -3.74 8.44 11.25
N HIS A 80 -4.52 8.92 12.22
CA HIS A 80 -4.37 10.25 12.82
C HIS A 80 -2.95 10.48 13.39
N LEU A 81 -2.27 9.44 13.87
CA LEU A 81 -0.89 9.54 14.36
C LEU A 81 0.12 9.82 13.24
N PHE A 82 -0.19 9.42 12.00
CA PHE A 82 0.78 9.42 10.91
C PHE A 82 0.42 10.40 9.78
N SER A 83 -0.72 11.09 9.85
CA SER A 83 -1.27 11.84 8.69
C SER A 83 -0.67 13.22 8.51
N GLY A 84 -0.20 13.78 9.62
CA GLY A 84 0.49 15.06 9.67
C GLY A 84 1.95 14.97 9.20
N VAL A 85 2.53 16.14 8.95
CA VAL A 85 3.97 16.30 8.64
C VAL A 85 4.75 16.82 9.83
N GLU A 86 4.07 17.22 10.90
CA GLU A 86 4.61 17.89 12.08
C GLU A 86 5.72 17.07 12.76
N HIS A 87 5.57 15.75 12.79
CA HIS A 87 6.52 14.81 13.41
C HIS A 87 7.13 13.84 12.38
N PHE A 88 7.10 14.19 11.09
CA PHE A 88 7.67 13.37 10.03
C PHE A 88 9.09 13.80 9.70
N GLU A 89 10.05 12.88 9.83
CA GLU A 89 11.42 13.07 9.34
C GLU A 89 11.87 11.85 8.54
N LEU A 90 12.47 12.09 7.38
CA LEU A 90 13.06 11.08 6.49
C LEU A 90 14.58 11.14 6.56
N PHE A 91 15.22 9.98 6.66
CA PHE A 91 16.66 9.86 6.87
C PHE A 91 17.31 9.03 5.76
N ASP A 92 18.56 9.38 5.45
CA ASP A 92 19.44 8.53 4.66
C ASP A 92 19.98 7.38 5.52
N MET A 93 19.74 6.14 5.10
CA MET A 93 20.36 4.98 5.72
C MET A 93 21.71 4.70 5.07
N TYR A 94 22.80 4.91 5.82
CA TYR A 94 24.15 4.64 5.31
C TYR A 94 24.59 3.20 5.55
N ARG A 95 25.22 2.61 4.54
CA ARG A 95 25.92 1.33 4.60
C ARG A 95 27.22 1.42 3.80
N ASP A 96 28.33 1.02 4.42
CA ASP A 96 29.66 1.01 3.78
C ASP A 96 30.06 2.36 3.14
N GLY A 97 29.64 3.49 3.74
CA GLY A 97 29.94 4.83 3.26
C GLY A 97 29.02 5.37 2.17
N HIS A 98 28.01 4.61 1.75
CA HIS A 98 27.04 5.00 0.73
C HIS A 98 25.60 4.97 1.27
N VAL A 99 24.72 5.75 0.65
CA VAL A 99 23.28 5.72 0.95
C VAL A 99 22.68 4.42 0.38
N GLN A 100 21.90 3.71 1.19
CA GLN A 100 21.18 2.52 0.78
C GLN A 100 19.84 2.91 0.13
N GLU A 101 19.86 3.14 -1.18
CA GLU A 101 18.70 3.55 -1.98
C GLU A 101 17.51 2.58 -1.93
N SER A 102 17.75 1.32 -1.54
CA SER A 102 16.70 0.29 -1.43
C SER A 102 16.02 0.24 -0.05
N ALA A 103 16.25 1.22 0.82
CA ALA A 103 15.70 1.27 2.16
C ALA A 103 15.10 2.65 2.44
N PHE A 104 13.96 2.66 3.12
CA PHE A 104 13.33 3.87 3.64
C PHE A 104 13.50 3.87 5.16
N ALA A 105 13.99 4.98 5.73
CA ALA A 105 14.09 5.18 7.17
C ALA A 105 13.42 6.50 7.53
N TYR A 106 12.36 6.46 8.33
CA TYR A 106 11.65 7.65 8.78
C TYR A 106 11.06 7.46 10.17
N VAL A 107 10.80 8.57 10.84
CA VAL A 107 9.93 8.62 12.01
C VAL A 107 8.64 9.33 11.63
N ASN A 108 7.52 8.86 12.20
CA ASN A 108 6.22 9.50 12.07
C ASN A 108 5.32 9.00 13.21
N GLY A 109 4.59 9.90 13.85
CA GLY A 109 3.83 9.59 15.06
C GLY A 109 3.80 10.78 16.02
N ASP A 110 2.61 11.11 16.51
CA ASP A 110 2.42 11.92 17.73
C ASP A 110 2.83 11.16 19.00
#